data_AF-A0A9D2AVG3-F1
#
_entry.id   AF-A0A9D2AVG3-F1
#
_cell.length_a   1.000
_cell.length_b   1.000
_cell.length_c   1.000
_cell.angle_alpha   90.00
_cell.angle_beta   90.00
_cell.angle_gamma   90.00
#
_symmetry.space_group_name_H-M   'P 1'
#
loop_
_entity.id
_entity.type
_entity.pdbx_description
1 polymer ?
#
loop_
_entity_poly.entity_id
_entity_poly.type
_entity_poly.pdbx_seq_one_letter_code
_entity_poly.pdbx_strand_id
1 'polypeptide(L)'
;MNLPNKITMSRICLIPVFAVIFLLDVIPYNYLIACAVFVVAACTDFIDGHIARSRGLVTNLGKFLDPIADKVLVSTALILLLVRQETLTAAWQGAWVMPVAGVCVAIILARELIVSGLRMVAASAGLVLAADNIGKVKTTVQDISVALLVACADIASLHAQAGAWICGIGLVLLALATLLTVWSGINYIVKNRAVFSQQ
;
A
#
# COMPACT_ATOMS: atom_id res chain seq x y z
N MET A 1 -13.42 5.79 24.23
CA MET A 1 -12.61 5.28 23.09
C MET A 1 -11.16 5.14 23.54
N ASN A 2 -10.57 3.95 23.40
CA ASN A 2 -9.17 3.71 23.77
C ASN A 2 -8.21 4.41 22.79
N LEU A 3 -7.02 4.77 23.26
CA LEU A 3 -5.98 5.45 22.48
C LEU A 3 -5.70 4.77 21.12
N PRO A 4 -5.57 3.43 21.01
CA PRO A 4 -5.34 2.78 19.71
C PRO A 4 -6.49 2.99 18.72
N ASN A 5 -7.73 2.98 19.18
CA ASN A 5 -8.90 3.17 18.31
C ASN A 5 -9.00 4.60 17.76
N LYS A 6 -8.50 5.60 18.49
CA LYS A 6 -8.40 6.98 17.99
C LYS A 6 -7.37 7.09 16.88
N ILE A 7 -6.30 6.31 16.95
CA ILE A 7 -5.22 6.40 15.99
C ILE A 7 -5.58 5.63 14.70
N THR A 8 -6.17 4.43 14.80
CA THR A 8 -6.80 3.75 13.63
C THR A 8 -7.81 4.66 12.93
N MET A 9 -8.67 5.34 13.71
CA MET A 9 -9.64 6.30 13.15
C MET A 9 -8.96 7.50 12.49
N SER A 10 -7.90 8.04 13.10
CA SER A 10 -7.12 9.11 12.49
C SER A 10 -6.54 8.68 11.14
N ARG A 11 -6.04 7.44 11.01
CA ARG A 11 -5.52 6.92 9.73
C ARG A 11 -6.60 6.86 8.66
N ILE A 12 -7.78 6.34 9.00
CA ILE A 12 -8.92 6.31 8.08
C ILE A 12 -9.29 7.73 7.63
N CYS A 13 -9.23 8.71 8.53
CA CYS A 13 -9.43 10.12 8.19
C CYS A 13 -8.27 10.71 7.35
N LEU A 14 -7.04 10.21 7.48
CA LEU A 14 -5.90 10.67 6.69
C LEU A 14 -5.95 10.20 5.23
N ILE A 15 -6.64 9.09 4.92
CA ILE A 15 -6.79 8.59 3.54
C ILE A 15 -7.47 9.62 2.61
N PRO A 16 -8.67 10.16 2.92
CA PRO A 16 -9.28 11.19 2.07
C PRO A 16 -8.47 12.48 2.07
N VAL A 17 -7.80 12.84 3.18
CA VAL A 17 -6.91 14.00 3.23
C VAL A 17 -5.74 13.83 2.25
N PHE A 18 -5.09 12.66 2.26
CA PHE A 18 -4.05 12.29 1.31
C PHE A 18 -4.56 12.41 -0.13
N ALA A 19 -5.72 11.82 -0.44
CA ALA A 19 -6.27 11.83 -1.78
C ALA A 19 -6.61 13.24 -2.27
N VAL A 20 -7.20 14.08 -1.41
CA VAL A 20 -7.54 15.47 -1.73
C VAL A 20 -6.28 16.29 -1.97
N ILE A 21 -5.28 16.19 -1.08
CA ILE A 21 -4.01 16.93 -1.25
C ILE A 21 -3.33 16.48 -2.55
N PHE A 22 -3.24 15.18 -2.81
CA PHE A 22 -2.62 14.64 -4.03
C PHE A 22 -3.31 15.15 -5.32
N LEU A 23 -4.63 15.34 -5.31
CA LEU A 23 -5.39 15.76 -6.48
C LEU A 23 -5.52 17.28 -6.65
N LEU A 24 -5.30 18.08 -5.60
CA LEU A 24 -5.47 19.54 -5.65
C LEU A 24 -4.21 20.23 -6.15
N ASP A 25 -4.21 20.61 -7.43
CA ASP A 25 -3.10 21.32 -8.09
C ASP A 25 -2.91 22.77 -7.60
N VAL A 26 -3.85 23.30 -6.79
CA VAL A 26 -3.77 24.65 -6.20
C VAL A 26 -2.74 24.71 -5.07
N ILE A 27 -2.41 23.56 -4.46
CA ILE A 27 -1.46 23.49 -3.35
C ILE A 27 -0.04 23.37 -3.94
N PRO A 28 0.88 24.30 -3.64
CA PRO A 28 2.27 24.15 -4.07
C PRO A 28 2.91 22.96 -3.34
N TYR A 29 3.69 22.17 -4.07
CA TYR A 29 4.31 20.95 -3.57
C TYR A 29 3.30 19.92 -3.01
N ASN A 30 2.13 19.84 -3.65
CA ASN A 30 1.05 18.94 -3.26
C ASN A 30 1.52 17.49 -3.14
N TYR A 31 2.39 17.02 -4.04
CA TYR A 31 2.90 15.66 -4.03
C TYR A 31 3.83 15.39 -2.83
N LEU A 32 4.71 16.31 -2.46
CA LEU A 32 5.54 16.17 -1.25
C LEU A 32 4.71 16.17 0.03
N ILE A 33 3.69 17.03 0.11
CA ILE A 33 2.77 17.06 1.26
C ILE A 33 1.96 15.76 1.31
N ALA A 34 1.44 15.28 0.18
CA ALA A 34 0.76 14.00 0.10
C ALA A 34 1.66 12.83 0.50
N CYS A 35 2.92 12.82 0.06
CA CYS A 35 3.91 11.83 0.47
C CYS A 35 4.13 11.85 1.99
N ALA A 36 4.27 13.03 2.59
CA ALA A 36 4.40 13.16 4.05
C ALA A 36 3.17 12.59 4.78
N VAL A 37 1.96 12.91 4.30
CA VAL A 37 0.72 12.35 4.87
C VAL A 37 0.66 10.83 4.72
N PHE A 38 1.03 10.30 3.55
CA PHE A 38 1.09 8.86 3.29
C PHE A 38 2.07 8.16 4.23
N VAL A 39 3.30 8.68 4.37
CA VAL A 39 4.33 8.11 5.26
C VAL A 39 3.88 8.16 6.70
N VAL A 40 3.30 9.27 7.17
CA VAL A 40 2.73 9.35 8.52
C VAL A 40 1.63 8.29 8.67
N ALA A 41 0.66 8.22 7.77
CA ALA A 41 -0.43 7.26 7.85
C ALA A 41 0.06 5.80 7.87
N ALA A 42 1.06 5.46 7.05
CA ALA A 42 1.67 4.13 7.00
C ALA A 42 2.48 3.81 8.27
N CYS A 43 3.34 4.73 8.74
CA CYS A 43 4.12 4.53 9.97
C CYS A 43 3.26 4.44 11.23
N THR A 44 2.12 5.14 11.23
CA THR A 44 1.20 5.11 12.38
C THR A 44 0.65 3.69 12.63
N ASP A 45 0.53 2.84 11.59
CA ASP A 45 0.18 1.42 11.74
C ASP A 45 1.15 0.63 12.61
N PHE A 46 2.44 0.84 12.37
CA PHE A 46 3.46 0.12 13.11
C PHE A 46 3.45 0.52 14.59
N ILE A 47 3.27 1.82 14.86
CA ILE A 47 3.24 2.39 16.20
C ILE A 47 2.00 1.91 16.97
N ASP A 48 0.82 1.95 16.34
CA ASP A 48 -0.44 1.50 16.95
C ASP A 48 -0.43 0.02 17.29
N GLY A 49 0.04 -0.80 16.34
CA GLY A 49 0.14 -2.23 16.52
C GLY A 49 1.08 -2.60 17.67
N HIS A 50 2.15 -1.82 17.88
CA HIS A 50 3.10 -2.02 18.97
C HIS A 50 2.54 -1.54 20.33
N ILE A 51 1.90 -0.36 20.37
CA ILE A 51 1.33 0.19 21.62
C ILE A 51 0.11 -0.63 22.08
N ALA A 52 -0.76 -1.05 21.16
CA ALA A 52 -1.92 -1.86 21.50
C ALA A 52 -1.53 -3.24 22.04
N ARG A 53 -0.51 -3.88 21.46
CA ARG A 53 0.02 -5.17 21.93
C ARG A 53 0.77 -5.06 23.25
N SER A 54 1.59 -4.03 23.43
CA SER A 54 2.38 -3.85 24.65
C SER A 54 1.53 -3.46 25.87
N ARG A 55 0.39 -2.79 25.67
CA ARG A 55 -0.51 -2.36 26.76
C ARG A 55 -1.75 -3.22 26.95
N GLY A 56 -1.92 -4.30 26.18
CA GLY A 56 -3.10 -5.16 26.24
C GLY A 56 -4.42 -4.47 25.84
N LEU A 57 -4.36 -3.29 25.21
CA LEU A 57 -5.52 -2.46 24.85
C LEU A 57 -6.12 -2.84 23.49
N VAL A 58 -6.13 -4.13 23.18
CA VAL A 58 -6.57 -4.62 21.88
C VAL A 58 -8.09 -4.72 21.85
N THR A 59 -8.73 -3.90 21.02
CA THR A 59 -10.20 -3.92 20.85
C THR A 59 -10.59 -4.75 19.62
N ASN A 60 -11.78 -5.37 19.64
CA ASN A 60 -12.29 -6.13 18.49
C ASN A 60 -12.52 -5.23 17.26
N LEU A 61 -12.95 -3.97 17.48
CA LEU A 61 -13.14 -2.99 16.42
C LEU A 61 -11.80 -2.60 15.77
N GLY A 62 -10.77 -2.29 16.56
CA GLY A 62 -9.44 -1.97 16.04
C GLY A 62 -8.83 -3.12 15.23
N LYS A 63 -8.90 -4.36 15.75
CA LYS A 63 -8.44 -5.57 15.02
C LYS A 63 -9.07 -5.74 13.64
N PHE A 64 -10.32 -5.31 13.49
CA PHE A 64 -11.05 -5.37 12.23
C PHE A 64 -10.73 -4.20 11.31
N LEU A 65 -10.64 -2.98 11.86
CA LEU A 65 -10.38 -1.77 11.07
C LEU A 65 -8.94 -1.63 10.60
N ASP A 66 -7.93 -2.07 11.39
CA ASP A 66 -6.51 -1.90 11.04
C ASP A 66 -6.16 -2.52 9.67
N PRO A 67 -6.49 -3.80 9.39
CA PRO A 67 -6.15 -4.42 8.10
C PRO A 67 -6.97 -3.88 6.92
N ILE A 68 -8.08 -3.20 7.20
CA ILE A 68 -8.91 -2.54 6.17
C ILE A 68 -8.30 -1.19 5.83
N ALA A 69 -8.01 -0.37 6.84
CA ALA A 69 -7.41 0.95 6.68
C ALA A 69 -6.07 0.87 5.92
N ASP A 70 -5.24 -0.11 6.25
CA ASP A 70 -3.98 -0.39 5.56
C ASP A 70 -4.17 -0.62 4.04
N LYS A 71 -5.03 -1.57 3.67
CA LYS A 71 -5.31 -1.89 2.26
C LYS A 71 -5.95 -0.73 1.52
N VAL A 72 -6.85 0.00 2.17
CA VAL A 72 -7.52 1.15 1.54
C VAL A 72 -6.52 2.27 1.28
N LEU A 73 -5.64 2.59 2.23
CA LEU A 73 -4.60 3.61 2.05
C LEU A 73 -3.70 3.27 0.86
N VAL A 74 -3.13 2.07 0.84
CA VAL A 74 -2.19 1.65 -0.20
C VAL A 74 -2.88 1.51 -1.56
N SER A 75 -4.09 0.95 -1.60
CA SER A 75 -4.87 0.84 -2.85
C SER A 75 -5.22 2.21 -3.41
N THR A 76 -5.61 3.16 -2.55
CA THR A 76 -5.91 4.53 -2.96
C THR A 76 -4.68 5.19 -3.56
N ALA A 77 -3.52 5.07 -2.91
CA ALA A 77 -2.27 5.64 -3.40
C ALA A 77 -1.86 5.05 -4.76
N LEU A 78 -1.91 3.72 -4.92
CA LEU A 78 -1.61 3.07 -6.21
C LEU A 78 -2.54 3.52 -7.34
N ILE A 79 -3.84 3.67 -7.06
CA ILE A 79 -4.81 4.15 -8.06
C ILE A 79 -4.51 5.61 -8.43
N LEU A 80 -4.24 6.46 -7.45
CA LEU A 80 -3.97 7.87 -7.70
C LEU A 80 -2.68 8.10 -8.49
N LEU A 81 -1.65 7.27 -8.31
CA LEU A 81 -0.44 7.29 -9.15
C LEU A 81 -0.77 7.08 -10.64
N LEU A 82 -1.76 6.25 -10.96
CA LEU A 82 -2.21 6.04 -12.35
C LEU A 82 -3.02 7.22 -12.91
N VAL A 83 -3.60 8.05 -12.05
CA VAL A 83 -4.37 9.24 -12.46
C VAL A 83 -3.43 10.39 -12.84
N ARG A 84 -2.27 10.52 -12.18
CA ARG A 84 -1.30 11.61 -12.40
C ARG A 84 -0.04 11.10 -13.09
N GLN A 85 -0.01 11.21 -14.42
CA GLN A 85 1.06 10.66 -15.26
C GLN A 85 2.45 11.21 -14.91
N GLU A 86 2.53 12.45 -14.45
CA GLU A 86 3.76 13.12 -14.01
C GLU A 86 4.48 12.37 -12.87
N THR A 87 3.74 11.64 -12.03
CA THR A 87 4.30 10.83 -10.93
C THR A 87 4.97 9.53 -11.40
N LEU A 88 4.72 9.11 -12.64
CA LEU A 88 5.27 7.88 -13.21
C LEU A 88 6.24 8.14 -14.36
N THR A 89 6.18 9.32 -14.98
CA THR A 89 6.92 9.62 -16.22
C THR A 89 8.17 10.49 -16.01
N ALA A 90 8.45 10.91 -14.77
CA ALA A 90 9.62 11.74 -14.45
C ALA A 90 10.97 11.06 -14.78
N ALA A 91 11.06 9.73 -14.67
CA ALA A 91 12.25 8.98 -15.06
C ALA A 91 12.28 8.59 -16.54
N TRP A 92 11.14 8.10 -17.04
CA TRP A 92 11.02 7.52 -18.37
C TRP A 92 9.75 8.03 -19.03
N GLN A 93 9.90 8.69 -20.18
CA GLN A 93 8.78 9.26 -20.95
C GLN A 93 8.22 8.28 -21.99
N GLY A 94 8.55 6.99 -21.88
CA GLY A 94 8.08 5.98 -22.81
C GLY A 94 6.58 5.73 -22.64
N ALA A 95 5.84 5.65 -23.75
CA ALA A 95 4.41 5.31 -23.74
C ALA A 95 4.10 3.96 -23.07
N TRP A 96 5.11 3.11 -22.88
CA TRP A 96 5.02 1.83 -22.19
C TRP A 96 4.95 1.93 -20.66
N VAL A 97 5.36 3.05 -20.05
CA VAL A 97 5.46 3.16 -18.58
C VAL A 97 4.09 3.10 -17.92
N MET A 98 3.13 3.86 -18.43
CA MET A 98 1.74 3.87 -17.94
C MET A 98 1.06 2.50 -18.00
N PRO A 99 1.02 1.79 -19.14
CA PRO A 99 0.38 0.47 -19.20
C PRO A 99 1.10 -0.56 -18.33
N VAL A 100 2.44 -0.54 -18.25
CA VAL A 100 3.18 -1.46 -17.39
C VAL A 100 2.89 -1.19 -15.91
N ALA A 101 2.89 0.07 -15.48
CA ALA A 101 2.51 0.46 -14.11
C ALA A 101 1.05 0.08 -13.81
N GLY A 102 0.14 0.29 -14.76
CA GLY A 102 -1.27 -0.12 -14.64
C GLY A 102 -1.43 -1.63 -14.44
N VAL A 103 -0.69 -2.45 -15.19
CA VAL A 103 -0.68 -3.91 -15.02
C VAL A 103 -0.11 -4.30 -13.64
N CYS A 104 0.97 -3.65 -13.21
CA CYS A 104 1.56 -3.88 -11.88
C CYS A 104 0.55 -3.60 -10.76
N VAL A 105 -0.10 -2.43 -10.81
CA VAL A 105 -1.15 -2.03 -9.84
C VAL A 105 -2.30 -3.03 -9.86
N ALA A 106 -2.79 -3.41 -11.04
CA ALA A 106 -3.89 -4.37 -11.16
C ALA A 106 -3.55 -5.74 -10.55
N ILE A 107 -2.35 -6.26 -10.79
CA ILE A 107 -1.86 -7.53 -10.20
C ILE A 107 -1.81 -7.42 -8.67
N ILE A 108 -1.27 -6.32 -8.15
CA ILE A 108 -1.15 -6.09 -6.71
C ILE A 108 -2.55 -6.06 -6.06
N LEU A 109 -3.47 -5.25 -6.60
CA LEU A 109 -4.84 -5.14 -6.10
C LEU A 109 -5.60 -6.47 -6.18
N ALA A 110 -5.54 -7.14 -7.33
CA ALA A 110 -6.20 -8.43 -7.52
C ALA A 110 -5.72 -9.45 -6.49
N ARG A 111 -4.40 -9.56 -6.29
CA ARG A 111 -3.85 -10.49 -5.31
C ARG A 111 -4.23 -10.11 -3.88
N GLU A 112 -4.25 -8.83 -3.53
CA GLU A 112 -4.68 -8.39 -2.20
C GLU A 112 -6.13 -8.77 -1.92
N LEU A 113 -7.03 -8.59 -2.88
CA LEU A 113 -8.43 -9.00 -2.77
C LEU A 113 -8.54 -10.54 -2.64
N ILE A 114 -7.87 -11.30 -3.51
CA ILE A 114 -7.90 -12.77 -3.48
C ILE A 114 -7.42 -13.30 -2.13
N VAL A 115 -6.22 -12.93 -1.68
CA VAL A 115 -5.66 -13.47 -0.42
C VAL A 115 -6.49 -13.03 0.79
N SER A 116 -7.07 -11.83 0.76
CA SER A 116 -7.96 -11.35 1.83
C SER A 116 -9.27 -12.13 1.86
N GLY A 117 -9.90 -12.36 0.71
CA GLY A 117 -11.12 -13.14 0.59
C GLY A 117 -10.90 -14.58 1.04
N LEU A 118 -9.79 -15.20 0.62
CA LEU A 118 -9.42 -16.56 1.05
C LEU A 118 -9.24 -16.68 2.57
N ARG A 119 -8.60 -15.69 3.21
CA ARG A 119 -8.50 -15.66 4.68
C ARG A 119 -9.86 -15.54 5.34
N MET A 120 -10.76 -14.74 4.78
CA MET A 120 -12.10 -14.54 5.33
C MET A 120 -12.92 -15.83 5.26
N VAL A 121 -12.87 -16.54 4.13
CA VAL A 121 -13.54 -17.84 3.95
C VAL A 121 -12.96 -18.87 4.90
N ALA A 122 -11.63 -19.00 4.98
CA ALA A 122 -10.99 -19.95 5.89
C ALA A 122 -11.31 -19.66 7.37
N ALA A 123 -11.32 -18.38 7.77
CA ALA A 123 -11.69 -17.97 9.12
C ALA A 123 -13.14 -18.34 9.46
N SER A 124 -14.06 -18.26 8.49
CA SER A 124 -15.46 -18.71 8.68
C SER A 124 -15.57 -20.23 8.88
N ALA A 125 -14.62 -21.00 8.36
CA ALA A 125 -14.50 -22.45 8.56
C ALA A 125 -13.67 -22.83 9.80
N GLY A 126 -13.27 -21.87 10.64
CA GLY A 126 -12.44 -22.11 11.84
C GLY A 126 -10.96 -22.35 11.55
N LEU A 127 -10.51 -22.21 10.30
CA LEU A 127 -9.12 -22.38 9.88
C LEU A 127 -8.38 -21.04 9.89
N VAL A 128 -7.37 -20.90 10.74
CA VAL A 128 -6.54 -19.68 10.81
C VAL A 128 -5.34 -19.82 9.88
N LEU A 129 -5.38 -19.10 8.76
CA LEU A 129 -4.30 -19.07 7.79
C LEU A 129 -3.23 -18.04 8.20
N ALA A 130 -2.04 -18.53 8.55
CA ALA A 130 -0.91 -17.68 8.95
C ALA A 130 -0.38 -16.83 7.78
N ALA A 131 0.08 -15.62 8.09
CA ALA A 131 0.72 -14.74 7.12
C ALA A 131 2.14 -15.22 6.79
N ASP A 132 2.48 -15.25 5.50
CA ASP A 132 3.82 -15.63 5.04
C ASP A 132 4.80 -14.47 5.13
N ASN A 133 6.08 -14.74 5.44
CA ASN A 133 7.13 -13.73 5.58
C ASN A 133 7.37 -12.96 4.27
N ILE A 134 7.23 -13.63 3.12
CA ILE A 134 7.30 -13.00 1.79
C ILE A 134 6.25 -11.89 1.65
N GLY A 135 5.07 -12.07 2.26
CA GLY A 135 4.01 -11.07 2.25
C GLY A 135 4.39 -9.78 2.98
N LYS A 136 5.17 -9.87 4.07
CA LYS A 136 5.64 -8.70 4.82
C LYS A 136 6.66 -7.89 4.02
N VAL A 137 7.64 -8.59 3.43
CA VAL A 137 8.66 -7.95 2.59
C VAL A 137 8.01 -7.26 1.40
N LYS A 138 7.05 -7.93 0.75
CA LYS A 138 6.25 -7.36 -0.35
C LYS A 138 5.60 -6.02 0.05
N THR A 139 4.91 -5.96 1.19
CA THR A 139 4.27 -4.72 1.66
C THR A 139 5.30 -3.62 1.91
N THR A 140 6.41 -3.93 2.57
CA THR A 140 7.46 -2.92 2.82
C THR A 140 8.03 -2.33 1.52
N VAL A 141 8.33 -3.19 0.54
CA VAL A 141 8.83 -2.77 -0.78
C VAL A 141 7.79 -1.91 -1.51
N GLN A 142 6.51 -2.28 -1.40
CA GLN A 142 5.41 -1.55 -2.01
C GLN A 142 5.22 -0.15 -1.40
N ASP A 143 5.24 -0.03 -0.07
CA ASP A 143 5.03 1.27 0.60
C ASP A 143 6.17 2.24 0.28
N ILE A 144 7.41 1.74 0.24
CA ILE A 144 8.57 2.53 -0.17
C ILE A 144 8.43 2.97 -1.64
N SER A 145 8.03 2.05 -2.53
CA SER A 145 7.77 2.38 -3.93
C SER A 145 6.75 3.50 -4.08
N VAL A 146 5.61 3.40 -3.40
CA VAL A 146 4.55 4.41 -3.43
C VAL A 146 5.07 5.75 -2.91
N ALA A 147 5.76 5.79 -1.78
CA ALA A 147 6.28 7.04 -1.22
C ALA A 147 7.25 7.75 -2.19
N LEU A 148 8.14 7.00 -2.85
CA LEU A 148 9.08 7.56 -3.83
C LEU A 148 8.35 8.06 -5.09
N LEU A 149 7.40 7.29 -5.62
CA LEU A 149 6.63 7.67 -6.81
C LEU A 149 5.74 8.89 -6.56
N VAL A 150 5.13 8.99 -5.38
CA VAL A 150 4.37 10.20 -5.01
C VAL A 150 5.31 11.40 -4.97
N ALA A 151 6.45 11.33 -4.27
CA ALA A 151 7.34 12.48 -4.10
C ALA A 151 8.09 12.91 -5.37
N CYS A 152 8.22 12.05 -6.38
CA CYS A 152 9.17 12.27 -7.47
C CYS A 152 8.83 13.47 -8.36
N ALA A 153 7.54 13.79 -8.55
CA ALA A 153 7.09 14.84 -9.47
C ALA A 153 7.54 16.23 -9.01
N ASP A 154 7.28 16.55 -7.74
CA ASP A 154 7.74 17.81 -7.14
C ASP A 154 9.26 17.89 -7.06
N ILE A 155 9.95 16.79 -6.74
CA ILE A 155 11.41 16.78 -6.70
C ILE A 155 11.98 16.99 -8.12
N ALA A 156 11.35 16.43 -9.15
CA ALA A 156 11.75 16.66 -10.54
C ALA A 156 11.57 18.14 -10.94
N SER A 157 10.53 18.81 -10.42
CA SER A 157 10.32 20.24 -10.65
C SER A 157 11.43 21.12 -10.03
N LEU A 158 11.98 20.71 -8.88
CA LEU A 158 13.07 21.41 -8.18
C LEU A 158 14.45 21.04 -8.71
N HIS A 159 14.67 19.75 -8.99
CA HIS A 159 15.94 19.20 -9.45
C HIS A 159 15.70 17.98 -10.34
N ALA A 160 15.59 18.21 -11.66
CA ALA A 160 15.20 17.22 -12.66
C ALA A 160 15.95 15.88 -12.55
N GLN A 161 17.28 15.91 -12.38
CA GLN A 161 18.07 14.69 -12.29
C GLN A 161 17.73 13.86 -11.03
N ALA A 162 17.54 14.51 -9.88
CA ALA A 162 17.19 13.81 -8.64
C ALA A 162 15.78 13.23 -8.71
N GLY A 163 14.82 13.98 -9.25
CA GLY A 163 13.45 13.49 -9.46
C GLY A 163 13.40 12.28 -10.38
N ALA A 164 14.17 12.28 -11.48
CA ALA A 164 14.29 11.15 -12.39
C ALA A 164 14.87 9.90 -11.70
N TRP A 165 15.93 10.05 -10.90
CA TRP A 165 16.49 8.93 -10.13
C TRP A 165 15.49 8.35 -9.13
N ILE A 166 14.81 9.22 -8.37
CA ILE A 166 13.81 8.82 -7.37
C ILE A 166 12.64 8.10 -8.04
N CYS A 167 12.12 8.64 -9.14
CA CYS A 167 11.05 8.01 -9.91
C CYS A 167 11.50 6.65 -10.46
N GLY A 168 12.73 6.55 -10.99
CA GLY A 168 13.27 5.30 -11.53
C GLY A 168 13.39 4.21 -10.47
N ILE A 169 13.91 4.55 -9.29
CA ILE A 169 13.97 3.64 -8.14
C ILE A 169 12.55 3.24 -7.72
N GLY A 170 11.62 4.19 -7.64
CA GLY A 170 10.21 3.93 -7.32
C GLY A 170 9.55 2.92 -8.27
N LEU A 171 9.77 3.05 -9.58
CA LEU A 171 9.25 2.14 -10.60
C LEU A 171 9.88 0.74 -10.52
N VAL A 172 11.20 0.66 -10.27
CA VAL A 172 11.89 -0.62 -10.07
C VAL A 172 11.34 -1.34 -8.84
N LEU A 173 11.11 -0.60 -7.74
CA LEU A 173 10.50 -1.16 -6.53
C LEU A 173 9.04 -1.58 -6.77
N LEU A 174 8.28 -0.87 -7.61
CA LEU A 174 6.91 -1.26 -7.98
C LEU A 174 6.90 -2.60 -8.72
N ALA A 175 7.82 -2.75 -9.69
CA ALA A 175 8.00 -4.00 -10.42
C ALA A 175 8.42 -5.14 -9.47
N LEU A 176 9.37 -4.89 -8.57
CA LEU A 176 9.79 -5.85 -7.56
C LEU A 176 8.65 -6.24 -6.61
N ALA A 177 7.88 -5.27 -6.12
CA ALA A 177 6.70 -5.51 -5.30
C ALA A 177 5.67 -6.38 -6.04
N THR A 178 5.49 -6.16 -7.34
CA THR A 178 4.61 -6.98 -8.19
C THR A 178 5.10 -8.41 -8.30
N LEU A 179 6.40 -8.64 -8.54
CA LEU A 179 6.99 -9.98 -8.58
C LEU A 179 6.82 -10.71 -7.24
N LEU A 180 7.12 -10.02 -6.13
CA LEU A 180 6.92 -10.56 -4.78
C LEU A 180 5.44 -10.84 -4.48
N THR A 181 4.53 -10.04 -5.03
CA THR A 181 3.08 -10.23 -4.91
C THR A 181 2.65 -11.53 -5.57
N VAL A 182 3.09 -11.76 -6.82
CA VAL A 182 2.79 -12.99 -7.56
C VAL A 182 3.36 -14.20 -6.84
N TRP A 183 4.64 -14.15 -6.46
CA TRP A 183 5.27 -15.25 -5.72
C TRP A 183 4.54 -15.53 -4.40
N SER A 184 4.28 -14.49 -3.60
CA SER A 184 3.56 -14.64 -2.34
C SER A 184 2.14 -15.15 -2.53
N GLY A 185 1.45 -14.78 -3.62
CA GLY A 185 0.13 -15.29 -3.98
C GLY A 185 0.17 -16.79 -4.31
N ILE A 186 1.09 -17.21 -5.17
CA ILE A 186 1.26 -18.63 -5.54
C ILE A 186 1.61 -19.46 -4.30
N ASN A 187 2.58 -19.01 -3.49
CA ASN A 187 2.99 -19.75 -2.29
C ASN A 187 1.82 -19.91 -1.30
N TYR A 188 1.01 -18.86 -1.18
CA TYR A 188 -0.17 -18.88 -0.31
C TYR A 188 -1.22 -19.89 -0.79
N ILE A 189 -1.51 -19.93 -2.09
CA ILE A 189 -2.47 -20.90 -2.66
C ILE A 189 -1.94 -22.33 -2.53
N VAL A 190 -0.65 -22.54 -2.82
CA VAL A 190 -0.02 -23.88 -2.77
C VAL A 190 -0.01 -24.45 -1.36
N LYS A 191 0.40 -23.66 -0.36
CA LYS A 191 0.43 -24.12 1.04
C LYS A 191 -0.96 -24.45 1.59
N ASN A 192 -1.99 -23.78 1.08
CA ASN A 192 -3.35 -23.89 1.59
C ASN A 192 -4.29 -24.67 0.67
N ARG A 193 -3.76 -25.46 -0.28
CA ARG A 193 -4.57 -26.31 -1.18
C ARG A 193 -5.53 -27.23 -0.44
N ALA A 194 -5.14 -27.71 0.75
CA ALA A 194 -5.97 -28.57 1.59
C ALA A 194 -7.29 -27.91 2.06
N VAL A 195 -7.32 -26.57 2.16
CA VAL A 195 -8.54 -25.83 2.51
C VAL A 195 -9.55 -25.85 1.35
N PHE A 196 -9.06 -25.89 0.11
CA PHE A 196 -9.90 -25.95 -1.09
C PHE A 196 -10.37 -27.37 -1.43
N SER A 197 -9.74 -28.40 -0.86
CA SER A 197 -10.13 -29.81 -1.10
C SER A 197 -11.13 -30.35 -0.08
N GLN A 198 -11.56 -29.56 0.90
CA GLN A 198 -12.57 -29.93 1.90
C GLN A 198 -13.95 -29.30 1.66
N GLN A 199 -14.15 -28.68 0.49
CA GLN A 199 -15.47 -28.34 -0.06
C GLN A 199 -15.87 -29.38 -1.09
#